data_AF-A0A3M1DXI6-F1
#
_entry.id   AF-A0A3M1DXI6-F1
#
_cell.length_a   1.000
_cell.length_b   1.000
_cell.length_c   1.000
_cell.angle_alpha   90.00
_cell.angle_beta   90.00
_cell.angle_gamma   90.00
#
_symmetry.space_group_name_H-M   'P 1'
#
loop_
_entity.id
_entity.type
_entity.pdbx_description
1 polymer ?
#
loop_
_entity_poly.entity_id
_entity_poly.type
_entity_poly.pdbx_seq_one_letter_code
_entity_poly.pdbx_strand_id
1 'polypeptide(L)' 'AQEHVWVRVTVDGFTAFEGMLSPGNPRTWVGNEMVIVETGNGAGVVAVVNGQSQGPLCGRGEVCTRGWGPAGEIQVQR' A
#
# COMPACT_ATOMS: atom_id res chain seq x y z
N ALA A 1 -8.99 -0.57 -3.44
CA ALA A 1 -9.49 -0.89 -2.09
C ALA A 1 -10.78 -1.70 -2.20
N GLN A 2 -11.09 -2.49 -1.17
CA GLN A 2 -12.32 -3.29 -1.04
C GLN A 2 -13.33 -2.64 -0.08
N GLU A 3 -12.85 -1.77 0.82
CA GLU A 3 -13.64 -1.02 1.80
C GLU A 3 -13.19 0.46 1.76
N HIS A 4 -14.00 1.36 2.33
CA HIS A 4 -13.51 2.72 2.60
C HIS A 4 -12.40 2.64 3.64
N VAL A 5 -11.20 3.06 3.25
CA VAL A 5 -10.02 2.87 4.08
C VAL A 5 -9.04 4.02 3.91
N TRP A 6 -8.50 4.48 5.04
CA TRP A 6 -7.40 5.44 5.02
C TRP A 6 -6.10 4.75 4.61
N VAL A 7 -5.36 5.40 3.71
CA VAL A 7 -4.07 4.93 3.20
C VAL A 7 -3.11 6.11 3.08
N ARG A 8 -1.85 5.88 3.42
CA ARG A 8 -0.73 6.72 3.01
C ARG A 8 0.16 5.94 2.07
N VAL A 9 0.57 6.58 0.97
CA VAL A 9 1.54 6.03 0.02
C VAL A 9 2.74 6.95 -0.06
N THR A 10 3.91 6.40 0.19
CA THR A 10 5.21 7.08 0.05
C THR A 10 5.96 6.46 -1.10
N VAL A 11 6.40 7.29 -2.05
CA VAL A 11 7.14 6.90 -3.25
C VAL A 11 8.50 7.59 -3.19
N ASP A 12 9.57 6.80 -3.21
CA ASP A 12 10.96 7.29 -3.21
C ASP A 12 11.21 8.36 -2.12
N GLY A 13 10.65 8.15 -0.93
CA GLY A 13 10.78 9.05 0.23
C GLY A 13 9.76 10.20 0.31
N PHE A 14 8.90 10.39 -0.69
CA PHE A 14 7.89 11.46 -0.70
C PHE A 14 6.47 10.91 -0.57
N THR A 15 5.65 11.53 0.29
CA THR A 15 4.22 11.19 0.38
C THR A 15 3.51 11.55 -0.91
N ALA A 16 3.20 10.54 -1.73
CA ALA A 16 2.49 10.71 -2.99
C ALA A 16 0.96 10.76 -2.81
N PHE A 17 0.46 10.18 -1.72
CA PHE A 17 -0.96 10.21 -1.36
C PHE A 17 -1.13 10.01 0.14
N GLU A 18 -2.08 10.74 0.72
CA GLU A 18 -2.60 10.47 2.05
C GLU A 18 -4.09 10.79 2.07
N GLY A 19 -4.93 9.82 2.43
CA GLY A 19 -6.37 10.02 2.47
C GLY A 19 -7.18 8.74 2.35
N MET A 20 -8.48 8.90 2.11
CA MET A 20 -9.41 7.77 1.97
C MET A 20 -9.39 7.23 0.54
N LEU A 21 -9.24 5.90 0.41
CA LEU A 21 -9.58 5.18 -0.81
C LEU A 21 -11.02 4.67 -0.71
N SER A 22 -11.74 4.79 -1.82
CA SER A 22 -13.07 4.19 -1.98
C SER A 22 -12.98 2.79 -2.57
N PRO A 23 -13.91 1.89 -2.24
CA PRO A 23 -14.02 0.57 -2.87
C PRO A 23 -14.10 0.67 -4.39
N GLY A 24 -13.51 -0.30 -5.10
CA GLY A 24 -13.62 -0.40 -6.56
C GLY A 24 -12.86 0.67 -7.36
N ASN A 25 -12.15 1.57 -6.70
CA ASN A 25 -11.33 2.60 -7.35
C ASN A 25 -9.83 2.32 -7.13
N PRO A 26 -9.16 1.56 -8.01
CA PRO A 26 -7.73 1.29 -7.89
C PRO A 26 -6.91 2.55 -8.19
N ARG A 27 -5.77 2.67 -7.53
CA ARG A 27 -4.76 3.70 -7.81
C ARG A 27 -3.42 3.04 -8.05
N THR A 28 -2.60 3.69 -8.87
CA THR A 28 -1.29 3.19 -9.27
C THR A 28 -0.24 4.24 -8.96
N TRP A 29 0.88 3.79 -8.42
CA TRP A 29 2.06 4.61 -8.16
C TRP A 29 3.29 3.90 -8.74
N VAL A 30 4.29 4.68 -9.15
CA VAL A 30 5.54 4.18 -9.71
C VAL A 30 6.67 4.86 -8.94
N GLY A 31 7.57 4.07 -8.37
CA GLY A 31 8.80 4.51 -7.71
C GLY A 31 10.03 3.80 -8.28
N ASN A 32 11.19 4.45 -8.19
CA ASN A 32 12.46 3.92 -8.67
C ASN A 32 13.17 3.09 -7.59
N GLU A 33 13.09 3.52 -6.34
CA GLU A 33 13.75 2.88 -5.20
C GLU A 33 12.75 2.07 -4.38
N MET A 34 11.59 2.67 -4.06
CA MET A 34 10.60 2.01 -3.24
C MET A 34 9.23 2.68 -3.26
N VAL A 35 8.20 1.87 -3.03
CA VAL A 35 6.85 2.31 -2.68
C VAL A 35 6.47 1.69 -1.34
N ILE A 36 6.12 2.52 -0.37
CA ILE A 36 5.57 2.12 0.94
C ILE A 36 4.08 2.44 0.95
N VAL A 37 3.28 1.51 1.47
CA VAL A 37 1.86 1.72 1.73
C VAL A 37 1.57 1.46 3.21
N GLU A 38 0.99 2.45 3.87
CA GLU A 38 0.45 2.37 5.23
C GLU A 38 -1.08 2.39 5.18
N THR A 39 -1.73 1.63 6.06
CA THR A 39 -3.19 1.64 6.17
C THR A 39 -3.65 1.38 7.59
N GLY A 40 -4.86 1.86 7.92
CA GLY A 40 -5.55 1.54 9.18
C GLY A 40 -6.47 0.32 9.13
N ASN A 41 -6.67 -0.29 7.96
CA ASN A 41 -7.45 -1.53 7.81
C ASN A 41 -6.87 -2.39 6.67
N GLY A 42 -5.91 -3.26 7.02
CA GLY A 42 -5.18 -4.12 6.10
C GLY A 42 -6.01 -4.91 5.11
N ALA A 43 -7.06 -5.58 5.58
CA ALA A 43 -7.92 -6.41 4.73
C ALA A 43 -8.68 -5.58 3.67
N GLY A 44 -8.86 -4.28 3.91
CA GLY A 44 -9.52 -3.35 3.00
C GLY A 44 -8.65 -2.92 1.81
N VAL A 45 -7.34 -3.20 1.83
CA VAL A 45 -6.40 -2.80 0.79
C VAL A 45 -5.72 -4.03 0.20
N VAL A 46 -5.88 -4.23 -1.11
CA VAL A 46 -5.18 -5.27 -1.87
C VAL A 46 -4.10 -4.61 -2.71
N ALA A 47 -2.89 -5.15 -2.69
CA ALA A 47 -1.78 -4.64 -3.47
C ALA A 47 -1.48 -5.56 -4.67
N VAL A 48 -1.19 -4.94 -5.81
CA VAL A 48 -0.60 -5.58 -6.99
C VAL A 48 0.70 -4.84 -7.26
N VAL A 49 1.81 -5.57 -7.28
CA VAL A 49 3.15 -5.01 -7.45
C VAL A 49 3.80 -5.69 -8.63
N ASN A 50 4.21 -4.90 -9.63
CA ASN A 50 4.83 -5.40 -10.87
C ASN A 50 4.04 -6.54 -11.53
N GLY A 51 2.71 -6.42 -11.54
CA GLY A 51 1.79 -7.42 -12.11
C GLY A 51 1.50 -8.62 -11.21
N GLN A 52 2.15 -8.74 -10.04
CA GLN A 52 1.94 -9.83 -9.10
C GLN A 52 1.03 -9.42 -7.95
N SER A 53 -0.03 -10.19 -7.72
CA SER A 53 -0.91 -10.00 -6.57
C SER A 53 -0.17 -10.30 -5.26
N GLN A 54 -0.21 -9.36 -4.33
CA GLN A 54 0.37 -9.48 -3.00
C GLN A 54 -0.69 -9.84 -1.94
N GLY A 55 -1.95 -9.94 -2.35
CA GLY A 55 -3.08 -10.11 -1.44
C GLY A 55 -3.39 -8.84 -0.62
N PRO A 56 -4.13 -8.98 0.49
CA PRO A 56 -4.38 -7.88 1.40
C PRO A 56 -3.07 -7.37 2.03
N LEU A 57 -3.06 -6.10 2.46
CA LEU A 57 -1.91 -5.54 3.16
C LEU A 57 -1.63 -6.25 4.49
N CYS A 58 -2.67 -6.53 5.28
CA CYS A 58 -2.61 -7.30 6.52
C CYS A 58 -4.05 -7.72 6.93
N GLY A 59 -4.29 -8.00 8.22
CA GLY A 59 -5.60 -8.39 8.74
C GLY A 59 -6.66 -7.28 8.73
N ARG A 60 -7.91 -7.67 9.02
CA ARG A 60 -9.04 -6.74 9.14
C ARG A 60 -8.88 -5.87 10.39
N GLY A 61 -8.97 -4.55 10.23
CA GLY A 61 -8.80 -3.58 11.31
C GLY A 61 -7.35 -3.40 11.79
N GLU A 62 -6.39 -4.11 11.19
CA GLU A 62 -4.99 -3.97 11.53
C GLU A 62 -4.38 -2.73 10.86
N VAL A 63 -3.63 -1.97 11.66
CA VAL A 63 -2.77 -0.89 11.16
C VAL A 63 -1.43 -1.50 10.77
N CYS A 64 -1.06 -1.43 9.50
CA CYS A 64 0.17 -2.01 9.00
C CYS A 64 0.83 -1.17 7.90
N THR A 65 2.08 -1.50 7.65
CA THR A 65 2.94 -0.88 6.67
C THR A 65 3.62 -1.99 5.87
N ARG A 66 3.56 -1.92 4.55
CA ARG A 66 4.34 -2.79 3.65
C ARG A 66 5.06 -1.94 2.62
N GLY A 67 6.22 -2.40 2.18
CA GLY A 67 7.03 -1.67 1.22
C GLY A 67 7.62 -2.61 0.18
N TRP A 68 7.81 -2.09 -1.02
CA TRP A 68 8.41 -2.84 -2.12
C TRP A 68 9.45 -1.97 -2.82
N GLY A 69 10.62 -2.54 -3.07
CA GLY A 69 11.62 -1.99 -3.99
C GLY A 69 11.75 -2.83 -5.26
N PRO A 70 12.70 -2.52 -6.15
CA PRO A 70 12.91 -3.25 -7.41
C PRO A 70 13.10 -4.77 -7.25
N ALA A 71 13.68 -5.20 -6.13
CA ALA A 71 13.95 -6.61 -5.84
C ALA A 71 12.78 -7.35 -5.15
N GLY A 72 11.66 -6.67 -4.88
CA GLY A 72 10.50 -7.24 -4.20
C GLY A 72 10.18 -6.55 -2.87
N GLU A 73 9.47 -7.27 -1.99
CA GLU A 73 9.06 -6.75 -0.69
C GLU A 73 10.28 -6.51 0.23
N ILE A 74 10.25 -5.37 0.91
CA ILE A 74 11.31 -4.93 1.84
C ILE A 74 10.75 -4.78 3.24
N GLN A 75 11.62 -4.93 4.24
CA GLN A 75 11.26 -4.61 5.62
C GLN A 75 11.20 -3.09 5.78
N VAL A 76 10.03 -2.60 6.20
CA VAL A 76 9.84 -1.19 6.52
C VAL A 76 9.92 -1.03 8.02
N GLN A 77 10.91 -0.30 8.52
CA GLN A 77 10.96 0.09 9.93
C GLN A 77 9.94 1.21 10.16
N ARG A 78 9.14 1.07 11.22
CA ARG A 78 8.22 2.11 11.71
C ARG A 78 8.96 3.18 12.48
#